data_AF-A0A0M4GPR6-F1
#
_entry.id   AF-A0A0M4GPR6-F1
#
_cell.length_a   1.000
_cell.length_b   1.000
_cell.length_c   1.000
_cell.angle_alpha   90.00
_cell.angle_beta   90.00
_cell.angle_gamma   90.00
#
_symmetry.space_group_name_H-M   'P 1'
#
loop_
_entity.id
_entity.type
_entity.pdbx_description
1 polymer ?
#
loop_
_entity_poly.entity_id
_entity_poly.type
_entity_poly.pdbx_seq_one_letter_code
_entity_poly.pdbx_strand_id
1 'polypeptide(L)'
;MNFKQFKIVNVILAIIGVAAFLYFQESIRTQDKEPFKQGTSEYAGYHYAQENKLAGADQCKNAKDNAVKAFNAEFLAGCKRFFDQ
;
A
#
# COMPACT_ATOMS: atom_id res chain seq x y z
N MET A 1 1.36 33.80 -30.67
CA MET A 1 0.62 33.68 -29.39
C MET A 1 0.87 34.93 -28.55
N ASN A 2 -0.16 35.62 -28.07
CA ASN A 2 -0.01 36.89 -27.35
C ASN A 2 0.67 36.67 -25.98
N PHE A 3 1.55 37.58 -25.54
CA PHE A 3 2.37 37.42 -24.31
C PHE A 3 1.53 37.19 -23.04
N LYS A 4 0.31 37.76 -22.99
CA LYS A 4 -0.67 37.49 -21.93
C LYS A 4 -1.16 36.03 -21.91
N GLN A 5 -1.43 35.46 -23.08
CA GLN A 5 -1.87 34.06 -23.21
C GLN A 5 -0.74 33.10 -22.80
N PHE A 6 0.52 33.43 -23.14
CA PHE A 6 1.68 32.64 -22.73
C PHE A 6 1.88 32.62 -21.21
N LYS A 7 1.67 33.75 -20.52
CA LYS A 7 1.70 33.81 -19.05
C LYS A 7 0.60 32.99 -18.41
N ILE A 8 -0.63 33.09 -18.93
CA ILE A 8 -1.79 32.35 -18.39
C ILE A 8 -1.56 30.83 -18.51
N VAL A 9 -1.12 30.36 -19.68
CA VAL A 9 -0.83 28.95 -19.91
C VAL A 9 0.26 28.44 -18.97
N ASN A 10 1.34 29.20 -18.76
CA ASN A 10 2.40 28.79 -17.85
C ASN A 10 1.95 28.73 -16.38
N VAL A 11 1.09 29.67 -15.95
CA VAL A 11 0.53 29.63 -14.58
C VAL A 11 -0.34 28.39 -14.39
N ILE A 12 -1.18 28.05 -15.37
CA ILE A 12 -2.01 26.84 -15.31
C ILE A 12 -1.14 25.58 -15.27
N LEU A 13 -0.10 25.53 -16.11
CA LEU A 13 0.83 24.39 -16.14
C LEU A 13 1.57 24.21 -14.81
N ALA A 14 1.98 25.31 -14.17
CA ALA A 14 2.63 25.27 -12.86
C ALA A 14 1.69 24.72 -11.77
N ILE A 15 0.42 25.14 -11.76
CA ILE A 15 -0.58 24.64 -10.80
C ILE A 15 -0.80 23.13 -10.98
N ILE A 16 -0.95 22.67 -12.22
CA ILE A 16 -1.12 21.25 -12.53
C ILE A 16 0.12 20.45 -12.11
N GLY A 17 1.32 20.97 -12.38
CA GLY A 17 2.57 20.33 -11.98
C GLY A 17 2.70 20.15 -10.46
N VAL A 18 2.34 21.17 -9.68
CA VAL A 18 2.37 21.10 -8.21
C VAL A 18 1.32 20.11 -7.69
N ALA A 19 0.10 20.12 -8.24
CA ALA A 19 -0.94 19.18 -7.84
C ALA A 19 -0.56 17.73 -8.14
N ALA A 20 0.00 17.47 -9.32
CA ALA A 20 0.50 16.15 -9.70
C ALA A 20 1.64 15.71 -8.77
N PHE A 21 2.60 16.59 -8.47
CA PHE A 21 3.72 16.28 -7.57
C PHE A 21 3.24 15.85 -6.18
N LEU A 22 2.27 16.57 -5.60
CA LEU A 22 1.70 16.23 -4.29
C LEU A 22 0.97 14.87 -4.32
N TYR A 23 0.21 14.58 -5.37
CA TYR A 23 -0.46 13.29 -5.54
C TYR A 23 0.53 12.13 -5.62
N PHE A 24 1.58 12.26 -6.44
CA PHE A 24 2.61 11.23 -6.57
C PHE A 24 3.44 11.08 -5.29
N GLN A 25 3.65 12.14 -4.52
CA GLN A 25 4.36 12.05 -3.25
C GLN A 25 3.62 11.16 -2.24
N GLU A 26 2.29 11.25 -2.17
CA GLU A 26 1.47 10.36 -1.34
C GLU A 26 1.49 8.90 -1.83
N SER A 27 1.42 8.67 -3.15
CA SER A 27 1.47 7.31 -3.73
C SER A 27 2.84 6.63 -3.61
N ILE A 28 3.95 7.38 -3.66
CA ILE A 28 5.29 6.82 -3.44
C ILE A 28 5.50 6.56 -1.94
N ARG A 29 5.06 7.49 -1.08
CA ARG A 29 5.20 7.34 0.37
C ARG A 29 4.41 6.16 0.94
N THR A 30 3.37 5.70 0.26
CA THR A 30 2.62 4.50 0.62
C THR A 30 3.33 3.21 0.18
N GLN A 31 4.00 3.21 -0.97
CA GLN A 31 4.80 2.06 -1.44
C GLN A 31 6.07 1.83 -0.60
N ASP A 32 6.75 2.89 -0.14
CA ASP A 32 7.94 2.76 0.72
C ASP A 32 7.61 2.35 2.17
N LYS A 33 6.33 2.32 2.54
CA LYS A 33 5.88 1.97 3.89
C LYS A 33 5.29 0.57 4.00
N GLU A 34 5.14 -0.15 2.90
CA GLU A 34 4.69 -1.53 2.99
C GLU A 34 5.79 -2.37 3.65
N PRO A 35 5.50 -3.05 4.78
CA PRO A 35 6.52 -3.77 5.53
C PRO A 35 7.08 -4.97 4.77
N PHE A 36 6.46 -5.36 3.65
CA PHE A 36 6.83 -6.49 2.83
C PHE A 36 6.74 -6.15 1.35
N LYS A 37 7.58 -6.82 0.54
CA LYS A 37 7.56 -6.67 -0.91
C LYS A 37 6.32 -7.32 -1.51
N GLN A 38 5.60 -6.60 -2.36
CA GLN A 38 4.43 -7.12 -3.06
C GLN A 38 4.75 -8.42 -3.83
N GLY A 39 3.88 -9.41 -3.69
CA GLY A 39 4.03 -10.74 -4.31
C GLY A 39 4.79 -11.79 -3.48
N THR A 40 5.28 -11.45 -2.28
CA THR A 40 5.80 -12.45 -1.33
C THR A 40 4.69 -13.08 -0.48
N SER A 41 4.94 -14.27 0.09
CA SER A 41 4.02 -14.89 1.04
C SER A 41 3.83 -14.06 2.30
N GLU A 42 4.86 -13.35 2.77
CA GLU A 42 4.77 -12.45 3.93
C GLU A 42 3.84 -11.26 3.66
N TYR A 43 3.93 -10.66 2.46
CA TYR A 43 3.02 -9.60 2.03
C TYR A 43 1.58 -10.09 2.04
N ALA A 44 1.33 -11.27 1.47
CA ALA A 44 0.00 -11.88 1.46
C ALA A 44 -0.51 -12.15 2.89
N GLY A 45 0.36 -12.59 3.80
CA GLY A 45 0.03 -12.80 5.21
C GLY A 45 -0.33 -11.52 5.95
N TYR A 46 0.47 -10.47 5.77
CA TYR A 46 0.24 -9.17 6.41
C TYR A 46 -1.08 -8.54 5.97
N HIS A 47 -1.33 -8.53 4.65
CA HIS A 47 -2.59 -8.03 4.09
C HIS A 47 -3.78 -8.91 4.46
N TYR A 48 -3.61 -10.23 4.58
CA TYR A 48 -4.66 -11.12 5.08
C TYR A 48 -5.16 -10.70 6.47
N ALA A 49 -4.26 -10.39 7.41
CA ALA A 49 -4.63 -9.92 8.75
C ALA A 49 -5.39 -8.59 8.70
N GLN A 50 -4.90 -7.66 7.87
CA GLN A 50 -5.50 -6.33 7.67
C GLN A 50 -6.90 -6.40 7.05
N GLU A 51 -7.07 -7.15 5.96
CA GLU A 51 -8.31 -7.26 5.20
C GLU A 51 -9.40 -8.04 5.96
N ASN A 52 -9.00 -9.09 6.68
CA ASN A 52 -9.92 -9.90 7.48
C ASN A 52 -10.19 -9.30 8.87
N LYS A 53 -9.60 -8.14 9.18
CA LYS A 53 -9.76 -7.43 10.46
C LYS A 53 -9.59 -8.36 11.65
N LEU A 54 -8.53 -9.17 11.60
CA LEU A 54 -8.23 -10.13 12.65
C LEU A 54 -8.03 -9.38 13.98
N ALA A 55 -8.59 -9.92 15.05
CA ALA A 55 -8.53 -9.35 16.40
C ALA A 55 -7.20 -9.63 17.11
N GLY A 56 -6.42 -10.61 16.62
CA GLY A 56 -5.15 -10.99 17.23
C GLY A 56 -4.33 -11.97 16.40
N ALA A 57 -3.03 -12.04 16.71
CA ALA A 57 -2.06 -12.90 16.03
C ALA A 57 -2.35 -14.40 16.16
N ASP A 58 -3.15 -14.80 17.14
CA ASP A 58 -3.68 -16.15 17.32
C ASP A 58 -4.63 -16.55 16.18
N GLN A 59 -5.36 -15.59 15.60
CA GLN A 59 -6.30 -15.84 14.52
C GLN A 59 -5.62 -16.08 13.16
N CYS A 60 -4.34 -15.73 13.01
CA CYS A 60 -3.54 -16.05 11.82
C CYS A 60 -3.47 -17.56 11.51
N LYS A 61 -3.65 -18.41 12.53
CA LYS A 61 -3.66 -19.88 12.39
C LYS A 61 -5.04 -20.46 12.10
N ASN A 62 -6.11 -19.70 12.36
CA ASN A 62 -7.51 -20.15 12.27
C ASN A 62 -8.12 -19.94 10.88
N ALA A 63 -7.37 -19.33 9.97
CA ALA A 63 -7.72 -19.09 8.57
C ALA A 63 -7.71 -20.36 7.69
N LYS A 64 -7.90 -21.54 8.29
CA LYS A 64 -7.91 -22.83 7.61
C LYS A 64 -9.14 -23.05 6.71
N ASP A 65 -10.20 -22.25 6.88
CA ASP A 65 -11.47 -22.49 6.18
C ASP A 65 -11.65 -21.74 4.86
N ASN A 66 -10.83 -20.73 4.54
CA ASN A 66 -10.95 -19.98 3.29
C ASN A 66 -9.70 -20.12 2.42
N ALA A 67 -9.68 -21.18 1.62
CA ALA A 67 -9.09 -21.25 0.27
C ALA A 67 -7.62 -20.85 0.03
N VAL A 68 -6.80 -20.60 1.04
CA VAL A 68 -5.37 -20.34 0.82
C VAL A 68 -4.58 -21.63 1.06
N LYS A 69 -4.33 -22.38 -0.02
CA LYS A 69 -3.36 -23.50 -0.07
C LYS A 69 -1.91 -23.10 0.29
N ALA A 70 -1.67 -21.85 0.68
CA ALA A 70 -0.36 -21.23 0.82
C ALA A 70 -0.05 -20.70 2.24
N PHE A 71 -0.59 -21.32 3.30
CA PHE A 71 -0.09 -21.11 4.67
C PHE A 71 1.28 -21.77 4.84
N ASN A 72 2.32 -21.19 4.24
CA ASN A 72 3.70 -21.50 4.56
C ASN A 72 4.14 -20.70 5.80
N ALA A 73 5.32 -21.00 6.34
CA ALA A 73 5.85 -20.32 7.52
C ALA A 73 5.99 -18.80 7.31
N GLU A 74 6.31 -18.38 6.09
CA GLU A 74 6.46 -16.98 5.69
C GLU A 74 5.12 -16.22 5.73
N PHE A 75 4.04 -16.82 5.25
CA PHE A 75 2.70 -16.25 5.34
C PHE A 75 2.28 -16.01 6.80
N LEU A 76 2.52 -16.99 7.67
CA LEU A 76 2.22 -16.86 9.09
C LEU A 76 3.10 -15.79 9.77
N ALA A 77 4.35 -15.64 9.35
CA ALA A 77 5.23 -14.60 9.84
C ALA A 77 4.74 -13.20 9.45
N GLY A 78 4.34 -13.02 8.18
CA GLY A 78 3.74 -11.78 7.69
C GLY A 78 2.44 -11.42 8.41
N CYS A 79 1.54 -12.40 8.60
CA CYS A 79 0.28 -12.20 9.31
C CYS A 79 0.48 -11.76 10.77
N LYS A 80 1.42 -12.37 11.48
CA LYS A 80 1.72 -11.97 12.86
C LYS A 80 2.34 -10.59 12.94
N ARG A 81 3.22 -10.24 11.98
CA ARG A 81 3.88 -8.93 11.93
C ARG A 81 2.91 -7.75 11.89
N PHE A 82 1.71 -7.95 11.36
CA PHE A 82 0.65 -6.94 11.40
C PHE A 82 0.35 -6.44 12.82
N PHE A 83 0.44 -7.34 13.81
CA PHE A 83 0.16 -7.08 15.23
C PHE A 83 1.39 -6.69 16.05
N ASP A 84 2.59 -6.71 15.46
CA ASP A 84 3.85 -6.32 16.13
C ASP A 84 4.05 -4.77 16.11
N GLN A 85 3.01 -4.00 15.76
CA GLN A 85 3.03 -2.52 15.70
C GLN A 85 2.71 -1.85 17.04
#